data_AF-A0A7S2U0S3-F1
#
_entry.id   AF-A0A7S2U0S3-F1
#
_cell.length_a   1.000
_cell.length_b   1.000
_cell.length_c   1.000
_cell.angle_alpha   90.00
_cell.angle_beta   90.00
_cell.angle_gamma   90.00
#
_symmetry.space_group_name_H-M   'P 1'
#
loop_
_entity.id
_entity.type
_entity.pdbx_description
1 polymer ?
#
loop_
_entity_poly.entity_id
_entity_poly.type
_entity_poly.pdbx_seq_one_letter_code
_entity_poly.pdbx_strand_id
1 'polypeptide(L)'
;MDAGSGYTRVHVMRTREDGMVESEKIARLPAIVDAMEGRLSKRPGGWRDSDLATELWIEGLIEGLASVPGDIPIFLGATGGLREALETKRVTPKDVGNFEEAFKKAFGDRGTFRMLSGPEEAYAELVATQLVASKHLRLDDHKQVNFLSCGGMTSQIGYGSPAQFVSFTTNVKSGVNMSQLFVMWYGTVWYGMVWYG
;
A
#
# COMPACT_ATOMS: atom_id res chain seq x y z
N MET A 1 -0.23 -1.63 -6.37
CA MET A 1 -1.35 -1.00 -5.66
C MET A 1 -1.06 -1.07 -4.17
N ASP A 2 -1.24 0.05 -3.48
CA ASP A 2 -0.98 0.21 -2.05
C ASP A 2 -2.33 0.27 -1.32
N ALA A 3 -2.69 -0.81 -0.63
CA ALA A 3 -3.91 -0.92 0.17
C ALA A 3 -3.63 -0.57 1.63
N GLY A 4 -3.62 0.73 1.89
CA GLY A 4 -3.51 1.30 3.22
C GLY A 4 -4.81 1.23 4.03
N SER A 5 -4.73 1.67 5.29
CA SER A 5 -5.85 1.60 6.24
C SER A 5 -7.04 2.50 5.91
N GLY A 6 -6.82 3.61 5.20
CA GLY A 6 -7.88 4.57 4.86
C GLY A 6 -8.38 4.49 3.42
N TYR A 7 -7.59 3.95 2.50
CA TYR A 7 -7.89 3.88 1.07
C TYR A 7 -6.87 3.01 0.34
N THR A 8 -7.20 2.62 -0.88
CA THR A 8 -6.27 1.94 -1.79
C THR A 8 -5.84 2.87 -2.91
N ARG A 9 -4.54 2.97 -3.15
CA ARG A 9 -3.96 3.75 -4.25
C ARG A 9 -3.58 2.83 -5.40
N VAL A 10 -4.03 3.19 -6.59
CA VAL A 10 -3.71 2.46 -7.83
C VAL A 10 -2.73 3.30 -8.64
N HIS A 11 -1.57 2.71 -8.91
CA HIS A 11 -0.50 3.31 -9.70
C HIS A 11 -0.16 2.39 -10.86
N VAL A 12 0.06 2.98 -12.03
CA VAL A 12 0.73 2.33 -13.16
C VAL A 12 2.18 2.76 -13.11
N MET A 13 3.09 1.78 -13.10
CA MET A 13 4.53 2.03 -13.11
C MET A 13 5.10 1.64 -14.46
N ARG A 14 5.92 2.53 -15.04
CA ARG A 14 6.61 2.30 -16.32
C ARG A 14 8.10 2.54 -16.13
N THR A 15 8.92 1.57 -16.53
CA THR A 15 10.37 1.76 -16.56
C THR A 15 10.76 2.43 -17.86
N ARG A 16 11.49 3.54 -17.77
CA ARG A 16 12.06 4.28 -18.89
C ARG A 16 13.34 3.63 -19.39
N GLU A 17 13.78 4.04 -20.58
CA GLU A 17 15.03 3.58 -21.19
C GLU A 17 16.27 3.90 -20.33
N ASP A 18 16.24 5.02 -19.60
CA ASP A 18 17.29 5.43 -18.65
C ASP A 18 17.26 4.65 -17.30
N GLY A 19 16.33 3.71 -17.17
CA GLY A 19 16.12 2.91 -15.96
C GLY A 19 15.39 3.66 -14.84
N MET A 20 14.84 4.85 -15.10
CA MET A 20 13.94 5.54 -14.17
C MET A 20 12.55 4.90 -14.18
N VAL A 21 11.85 4.98 -13.05
CA VAL A 21 10.46 4.53 -12.94
C VAL A 21 9.53 5.74 -12.91
N GLU A 22 8.64 5.81 -13.88
CA GLU A 22 7.50 6.73 -13.86
C GLU A 22 6.33 6.07 -13.15
N SER A 23 5.66 6.82 -12.27
CA SER A 23 4.49 6.36 -11.53
C SER A 23 3.34 7.31 -11.80
N GLU A 24 2.27 6.78 -12.37
CA GLU A 24 1.04 7.49 -12.67
C GLU A 24 -0.07 6.98 -11.75
N LYS A 25 -0.64 7.87 -10.93
CA LYS A 25 -1.81 7.52 -10.11
C LYS A 25 -3.05 7.54 -10.99
N ILE A 26 -3.69 6.38 -11.15
CA ILE A 26 -4.85 6.22 -12.04
C ILE A 26 -6.18 6.08 -11.30
N ALA A 27 -6.16 5.63 -10.04
CA ALA A 27 -7.38 5.52 -9.23
C ALA A 27 -7.11 5.62 -7.73
N ARG A 28 -8.17 5.96 -6.99
CA ARG A 28 -8.25 5.89 -5.52
C ARG A 28 -9.53 5.14 -5.17
N LEU A 29 -9.39 3.99 -4.55
CA LEU A 29 -10.50 3.14 -4.10
C LEU A 29 -10.66 3.24 -2.58
N PRO A 30 -11.83 2.85 -2.03
CA PRO A 30 -11.97 2.63 -0.60
C PRO A 30 -10.92 1.66 -0.04
N ALA A 31 -10.74 1.66 1.29
CA ALA A 31 -9.87 0.68 1.92
C ALA A 31 -10.39 -0.73 1.65
N ILE A 32 -9.50 -1.69 1.38
CA ILE A 32 -9.92 -3.09 1.16
C ILE A 32 -10.69 -3.66 2.37
N VAL A 33 -10.37 -3.17 3.57
CA VAL A 33 -11.06 -3.56 4.81
C VAL A 33 -12.53 -3.11 4.78
N ASP A 34 -12.85 -1.98 4.16
CA ASP A 34 -14.25 -1.55 4.02
C ASP A 34 -15.04 -2.49 3.10
N ALA A 35 -14.38 -3.08 2.09
CA ALA A 35 -14.98 -4.12 1.27
C ALA A 35 -15.22 -5.40 2.07
N MET A 36 -14.18 -5.90 2.76
CA MET A 36 -14.26 -7.12 3.58
C MET A 36 -15.27 -7.03 4.73
N GLU A 37 -15.45 -5.84 5.32
CA GLU A 37 -16.45 -5.59 6.36
C GLU A 37 -17.87 -5.37 5.84
N GLY A 38 -18.09 -5.41 4.53
CA GLY A 38 -19.39 -5.13 3.91
C GLY A 38 -19.84 -3.67 4.05
N ARG A 39 -18.92 -2.72 4.29
CA ARG A 39 -19.28 -1.30 4.47
C ARG A 39 -19.69 -0.63 3.16
N LEU A 40 -19.23 -1.15 2.03
CA LEU A 40 -19.55 -0.62 0.70
C LEU A 40 -20.94 -1.03 0.19
N SER A 41 -21.57 -2.02 0.82
CA SER A 41 -22.86 -2.60 0.41
C SER A 41 -24.02 -2.25 1.35
N LYS A 42 -23.86 -1.20 2.17
CA LYS A 42 -24.83 -0.86 3.22
C LYS A 42 -26.24 -0.66 2.66
N ARG A 43 -27.17 -1.54 3.03
CA ARG A 43 -28.58 -1.47 2.62
C ARG A 43 -29.44 -0.69 3.63
N PRO A 44 -30.64 -0.23 3.23
CA PRO A 44 -31.65 0.24 4.18
C PRO A 44 -31.85 -0.79 5.31
N GLY A 45 -31.79 -0.35 6.57
CA GLY A 45 -31.81 -1.24 7.74
C GLY A 45 -30.43 -1.64 8.29
N GLY A 46 -29.33 -1.18 7.68
CA GLY A 46 -27.98 -1.30 8.25
C GLY A 46 -27.29 -2.65 8.02
N TRP A 47 -27.93 -3.57 7.29
CA TRP A 47 -27.34 -4.82 6.85
C TRP A 47 -26.13 -4.56 5.93
N ARG A 48 -25.10 -5.38 6.12
CA ARG A 48 -23.84 -5.38 5.38
C ARG A 48 -23.66 -6.73 4.72
N ASP A 49 -23.14 -6.71 3.50
CA ASP A 49 -22.91 -7.88 2.67
C ASP A 49 -21.46 -7.81 2.16
N SER A 50 -20.57 -8.60 2.76
CA SER A 50 -19.13 -8.61 2.43
C SER A 50 -18.86 -9.04 1.00
N ASP A 51 -19.67 -9.97 0.48
CA ASP A 51 -19.49 -10.51 -0.86
C ASP A 51 -19.87 -9.44 -1.89
N LEU A 52 -21.03 -8.80 -1.73
CA LEU A 52 -21.43 -7.68 -2.58
C LEU A 52 -20.47 -6.48 -2.47
N ALA A 53 -19.96 -6.19 -1.27
CA ALA A 53 -19.00 -5.10 -1.09
C ALA A 53 -17.64 -5.40 -1.75
N THR A 54 -17.22 -6.66 -1.74
CA THR A 54 -16.04 -7.14 -2.46
C THR A 54 -16.23 -7.02 -3.96
N GLU A 55 -17.38 -7.42 -4.49
CA GLU A 55 -17.73 -7.27 -5.91
C GLU A 55 -17.68 -5.80 -6.34
N LEU A 56 -18.34 -4.90 -5.60
CA LEU A 56 -18.32 -3.46 -5.88
C LEU A 56 -16.90 -2.87 -5.85
N TRP A 57 -16.06 -3.34 -4.93
CA TRP A 57 -14.66 -2.89 -4.87
C TRP A 57 -13.85 -3.36 -6.08
N ILE A 58 -14.05 -4.60 -6.51
CA ILE A 58 -13.40 -5.19 -7.70
C ILE A 58 -13.88 -4.48 -8.97
N GLU A 59 -15.18 -4.21 -9.11
CA GLU A 59 -15.73 -3.45 -10.23
C GLU A 59 -15.09 -2.05 -10.31
N GLY A 60 -15.01 -1.33 -9.19
CA GLY A 60 -14.33 -0.04 -9.15
C GLY A 60 -12.84 -0.13 -9.53
N LEU A 61 -12.17 -1.23 -9.20
CA LEU A 61 -10.80 -1.47 -9.66
C LEU A 61 -10.73 -1.73 -11.18
N ILE A 62 -11.65 -2.53 -11.73
CA ILE A 62 -11.73 -2.79 -13.17
C ILE A 62 -11.94 -1.49 -13.93
N GLU A 63 -12.86 -0.63 -13.48
CA GLU A 63 -13.08 0.70 -14.06
C GLU A 63 -11.82 1.57 -13.97
N GLY A 64 -11.16 1.59 -12.81
CA GLY A 64 -9.91 2.33 -12.63
C GLY A 64 -8.77 1.85 -13.53
N LEU A 65 -8.80 0.59 -13.95
CA LEU A 65 -7.80 -0.04 -14.83
C LEU A 65 -8.19 0.00 -16.31
N ALA A 66 -9.29 0.65 -16.70
CA ALA A 66 -9.81 0.59 -18.07
C ALA A 66 -8.81 1.03 -19.16
N SER A 67 -7.85 1.90 -18.83
CA SER A 67 -6.80 2.36 -19.73
C SER A 67 -5.50 1.55 -19.66
N VAL A 68 -5.42 0.57 -18.76
CA VAL A 68 -4.21 -0.25 -18.55
C VAL A 68 -4.24 -1.48 -19.47
N PRO A 69 -3.18 -1.73 -20.26
CA PRO A 69 -3.12 -2.92 -21.10
C PRO A 69 -3.28 -4.21 -20.30
N GLY A 70 -3.99 -5.19 -20.89
CA GLY A 70 -4.44 -6.39 -20.18
C GLY A 70 -3.33 -7.38 -19.80
N ASP A 71 -2.15 -7.23 -20.39
CA ASP A 71 -0.93 -8.01 -20.17
C ASP A 71 -0.06 -7.47 -19.03
N ILE A 72 -0.37 -6.29 -18.49
CA ILE A 72 0.37 -5.69 -17.38
C ILE A 72 0.04 -6.43 -16.07
N PRO A 73 1.05 -6.92 -15.32
CA PRO A 73 0.84 -7.53 -14.01
C PRO A 73 0.27 -6.55 -12.98
N ILE A 74 -0.59 -7.06 -12.11
CA ILE A 74 -1.29 -6.32 -11.07
C ILE A 74 -0.86 -6.85 -9.71
N PHE A 75 -0.24 -5.99 -8.91
CA PHE A 75 0.15 -6.30 -7.54
C PHE A 75 -0.69 -5.50 -6.55
N LEU A 76 -1.36 -6.18 -5.62
CA LEU A 76 -2.10 -5.58 -4.51
C LEU A 76 -1.43 -5.96 -3.19
N GLY A 77 -0.76 -4.98 -2.57
CA GLY A 77 -0.16 -5.12 -1.25
C GLY A 77 -1.05 -4.52 -0.18
N ALA A 78 -1.60 -5.34 0.72
CA ALA A 78 -2.31 -4.90 1.92
C ALA A 78 -1.34 -4.69 3.08
N THR A 79 -1.46 -3.57 3.79
CA THR A 79 -0.52 -3.16 4.85
C THR A 79 -1.17 -3.17 6.24
N GLY A 80 -0.76 -2.27 7.13
CA GLY A 80 -1.18 -2.24 8.55
C GLY A 80 -2.68 -2.18 8.78
N GLY A 81 -3.45 -1.65 7.82
CA GLY A 81 -4.91 -1.61 7.89
C GLY A 81 -5.56 -2.99 7.97
N LEU A 82 -5.13 -3.94 7.12
CA LEU A 82 -5.66 -5.30 7.14
C LEU A 82 -5.14 -6.10 8.34
N ARG A 83 -3.86 -5.91 8.70
CA ARG A 83 -3.26 -6.56 9.88
C ARG A 83 -4.02 -6.23 11.15
N GLU A 84 -4.30 -4.95 11.40
CA GLU A 84 -5.05 -4.54 12.58
C GLU A 84 -6.53 -4.99 12.52
N ALA A 85 -7.15 -5.01 11.34
CA ALA A 85 -8.52 -5.50 11.20
C ALA A 85 -8.66 -6.99 11.57
N LEU A 86 -7.65 -7.81 11.24
CA LEU A 86 -7.57 -9.21 11.66
C LEU A 86 -7.33 -9.34 13.16
N GLU A 87 -6.39 -8.56 13.71
CA GLU A 87 -6.06 -8.57 15.15
C GLU A 87 -7.27 -8.18 16.01
N THR A 88 -8.02 -7.17 15.57
CA THR A 88 -9.23 -6.68 16.24
C THR A 88 -10.50 -7.46 15.88
N LYS A 89 -10.39 -8.50 15.04
CA LYS A 89 -11.50 -9.35 14.59
C LYS A 89 -12.61 -8.60 13.84
N ARG A 90 -12.31 -7.43 13.27
CA ARG A 90 -13.22 -6.73 12.34
C ARG A 90 -13.33 -7.47 11.01
N VAL A 91 -12.25 -8.14 10.62
CA VAL A 91 -12.15 -9.03 9.46
C VAL A 91 -11.66 -10.38 9.97
N THR A 92 -12.14 -11.47 9.36
CA THR A 92 -11.70 -12.84 9.66
C THR A 92 -10.78 -13.37 8.56
N PRO A 93 -9.98 -14.43 8.82
CA PRO A 93 -9.21 -15.09 7.77
C PRO A 93 -10.07 -15.59 6.61
N LYS A 94 -11.33 -15.94 6.87
CA LYS A 94 -12.29 -16.35 5.83
C LYS A 94 -12.62 -15.18 4.90
N ASP A 95 -12.84 -13.98 5.44
CA ASP A 95 -13.14 -12.79 4.64
C ASP A 95 -11.95 -12.42 3.74
N VAL A 96 -10.72 -12.58 4.24
CA VAL A 96 -9.50 -12.41 3.43
C VAL A 96 -9.43 -13.45 2.32
N GLY A 97 -9.73 -14.72 2.61
CA GLY A 97 -9.79 -15.79 1.61
C GLY A 97 -10.83 -15.52 0.53
N ASN A 98 -12.05 -15.11 0.91
CA ASN A 98 -13.11 -14.74 -0.03
C ASN A 98 -12.68 -13.59 -0.94
N PHE A 99 -12.04 -12.56 -0.38
CA PHE A 99 -11.51 -11.44 -1.15
C PHE A 99 -10.42 -11.88 -2.13
N GLU A 100 -9.47 -12.72 -1.67
CA GLU A 100 -8.39 -13.25 -2.51
C GLU A 100 -8.93 -14.10 -3.67
N GLU A 101 -9.93 -14.96 -3.41
CA GLU A 101 -10.61 -15.74 -4.44
C GLU A 101 -11.33 -14.85 -5.45
N ALA A 102 -12.07 -13.84 -4.99
CA ALA A 102 -12.75 -12.89 -5.86
C ALA A 102 -11.76 -12.09 -6.72
N PHE A 103 -10.66 -11.63 -6.13
CA PHE A 103 -9.58 -10.93 -6.84
C PHE A 103 -8.93 -11.83 -7.89
N LYS A 104 -8.62 -13.08 -7.54
CA LYS A 104 -8.07 -14.08 -8.47
C LYS A 104 -9.06 -14.42 -9.58
N LYS A 105 -10.35 -14.50 -9.30
CA LYS A 105 -11.39 -14.71 -10.32
C LYS A 105 -11.44 -13.56 -11.32
N ALA A 106 -11.29 -12.32 -10.85
CA ALA A 106 -11.35 -11.13 -11.70
C ALA A 106 -10.09 -10.92 -12.55
N PHE A 107 -8.91 -11.23 -11.99
CA PHE A 107 -7.63 -10.91 -12.62
C PHE A 107 -6.78 -12.12 -13.01
N GLY A 108 -7.21 -13.35 -12.73
CA GLY A 108 -6.48 -14.56 -13.09
C GLY A 108 -5.00 -14.50 -12.68
N ASP A 109 -4.12 -14.96 -13.58
CA ASP A 109 -2.68 -15.01 -13.34
C ASP A 109 -1.99 -13.64 -13.39
N ARG A 110 -2.64 -12.61 -13.95
CA ARG A 110 -2.08 -11.25 -13.91
C ARG A 110 -2.25 -10.60 -12.53
N GLY A 111 -3.13 -11.10 -11.67
CA GLY A 111 -3.40 -10.55 -10.34
C GLY A 111 -2.65 -11.28 -9.23
N THR A 112 -1.90 -10.54 -8.42
CA THR A 112 -1.32 -11.04 -7.16
C THR A 112 -1.79 -10.18 -5.99
N PHE A 113 -2.44 -10.81 -5.01
CA PHE A 113 -2.78 -10.21 -3.73
C PHE A 113 -1.83 -10.73 -2.65
N ARG A 114 -1.28 -9.83 -1.82
CA ARG A 114 -0.50 -10.20 -0.63
C ARG A 114 -0.80 -9.27 0.52
N MET A 115 -1.02 -9.83 1.70
CA MET A 115 -0.89 -9.10 2.96
C MET A 115 0.58 -9.07 3.36
N LEU A 116 1.18 -7.88 3.39
CA LEU A 116 2.57 -7.71 3.80
C LEU A 116 2.64 -7.73 5.33
N SER A 117 3.68 -8.34 5.88
CA SER A 117 4.09 -8.12 7.27
C SER A 117 4.70 -6.72 7.43
N GLY A 118 4.83 -6.24 8.67
CA GLY A 118 5.52 -4.98 8.96
C GLY A 118 6.95 -4.92 8.39
N PRO A 119 7.79 -5.96 8.60
CA PRO A 119 9.12 -6.03 8.00
C PRO A 119 9.14 -6.09 6.47
N GLU A 120 8.21 -6.82 5.83
CA GLU A 120 8.13 -6.86 4.36
C GLU A 120 7.74 -5.49 3.77
N GLU A 121 6.79 -4.80 4.38
CA GLU A 121 6.40 -3.44 4.02
C GLU A 121 7.60 -2.48 4.16
N ALA A 122 8.31 -2.53 5.30
CA ALA A 122 9.48 -1.71 5.55
C ALA A 122 10.64 -2.00 4.57
N TYR A 123 10.87 -3.27 4.25
CA TYR A 123 11.89 -3.68 3.29
C TYR A 123 11.57 -3.13 1.89
N ALA A 124 10.31 -3.25 1.45
CA ALA A 124 9.87 -2.73 0.16
C ALA A 124 10.07 -1.21 0.05
N GLU A 125 9.72 -0.46 1.12
CA GLU A 125 9.94 0.98 1.19
C GLU A 125 11.43 1.35 1.16
N LEU A 126 12.29 0.65 1.91
CA LEU A 126 13.73 0.89 1.89
C LEU A 126 14.32 0.68 0.49
N VAL A 127 14.00 -0.43 -0.16
CA VAL A 127 14.50 -0.76 -1.50
C VAL A 127 14.04 0.29 -2.52
N ALA A 128 12.76 0.66 -2.49
CA ALA A 128 12.23 1.70 -3.37
C ALA A 128 12.96 3.04 -3.17
N THR A 129 13.24 3.39 -1.91
CA THR A 129 13.92 4.64 -1.54
C THR A 129 15.37 4.64 -1.99
N GLN A 130 16.09 3.55 -1.74
CA GLN A 130 17.47 3.38 -2.17
C GLN A 130 17.58 3.42 -3.70
N LEU A 131 16.63 2.83 -4.42
CA LEU A 131 16.58 2.89 -5.88
C LEU A 131 16.42 4.35 -6.35
N VAL A 132 15.41 5.07 -5.86
CA VAL A 132 15.18 6.48 -6.23
C VAL A 132 16.39 7.34 -5.87
N ALA A 133 16.94 7.15 -4.67
CA ALA A 133 18.10 7.88 -4.20
C ALA A 133 19.35 7.59 -5.05
N SER A 134 19.62 6.34 -5.42
CA SER A 134 20.78 5.97 -6.26
C SER A 134 20.76 6.61 -7.64
N LYS A 135 19.57 6.95 -8.14
CA LYS A 135 19.38 7.55 -9.47
C LYS A 135 19.41 9.07 -9.45
N HIS A 136 19.01 9.70 -8.35
CA HIS A 136 18.91 11.16 -8.25
C HIS A 136 19.98 11.81 -7.38
N LEU A 137 20.54 11.08 -6.43
CA LEU A 137 21.58 11.55 -5.55
C LEU A 137 22.91 10.95 -6.02
N ARG A 138 23.94 11.80 -6.14
CA ARG A 138 25.33 11.35 -6.22
C ARG A 138 25.73 10.86 -4.83
N LEU A 139 25.34 9.64 -4.51
CA LEU A 139 25.73 8.97 -3.26
C LEU A 139 27.15 8.45 -3.46
N ASP A 140 28.11 8.96 -2.68
CA ASP A 140 29.44 8.34 -2.61
C ASP A 140 29.33 6.99 -1.86
N ASP A 141 30.26 6.07 -2.11
CA ASP A 141 30.25 4.67 -1.63
C ASP A 141 30.12 4.50 -0.09
N HIS A 142 30.31 5.58 0.68
CA HIS A 142 30.23 5.58 2.14
C HIS A 142 28.89 6.06 2.70
N LYS A 143 27.94 6.46 1.85
CA LYS A 143 26.69 7.07 2.30
C LYS A 143 25.52 6.11 2.21
N GLN A 144 24.87 5.95 3.36
CA GLN A 144 23.72 5.10 3.50
C GLN A 144 22.41 5.90 3.46
N VAL A 145 21.47 5.40 2.65
CA VAL A 145 20.10 5.90 2.60
C VAL A 145 19.25 5.05 3.53
N ASN A 146 18.66 5.72 4.50
CA ASN A 146 17.72 5.15 5.47
C ASN A 146 16.37 5.85 5.31
N PHE A 147 15.31 5.25 5.83
CA PHE A 147 13.97 5.81 5.72
C PHE A 147 13.19 5.80 7.04
N LEU A 148 12.28 6.76 7.15
CA LEU A 148 11.14 6.75 8.07
C LEU A 148 9.87 6.91 7.23
N SER A 149 8.96 5.95 7.33
CA SER A 149 7.61 6.00 6.76
C SER A 149 6.59 6.05 7.88
N CYS A 150 5.59 6.92 7.75
CA CYS A 150 4.51 7.05 8.71
C CYS A 150 3.15 6.88 8.02
N GLY A 151 2.50 5.75 8.26
CA GLY A 151 1.11 5.50 7.85
C GLY A 151 0.11 5.81 8.96
N GLY A 152 -1.18 5.55 8.69
CA GLY A 152 -2.25 5.76 9.67
C GLY A 152 -2.22 4.76 10.83
N MET A 153 -1.91 3.49 10.54
CA MET A 153 -1.89 2.42 11.55
C MET A 153 -0.49 2.09 12.04
N THR A 154 0.49 2.07 11.14
CA THR A 154 1.87 1.70 11.44
C THR A 154 2.84 2.73 10.87
N SER A 155 3.98 2.83 11.52
CA SER A 155 5.16 3.55 11.06
C SER A 155 6.34 2.60 11.03
N GLN A 156 7.27 2.84 10.11
CA GLN A 156 8.39 1.98 9.83
C GLN A 156 9.67 2.80 9.72
N ILE A 157 10.76 2.29 10.27
CA ILE A 157 12.11 2.82 10.08
C ILE A 157 12.94 1.70 9.49
N GLY A 158 13.64 1.98 8.38
CA GLY A 158 14.65 1.08 7.83
C GLY A 158 16.00 1.75 7.79
N TYR A 159 17.02 1.09 8.33
CA TYR A 159 18.37 1.64 8.41
C TYR A 159 19.48 0.57 8.40
N GLY A 160 20.72 0.97 8.17
CA GLY A 160 21.90 0.10 8.39
C GLY A 160 22.21 -0.87 7.25
N SER A 161 23.46 -1.34 7.18
CA SER A 161 23.93 -2.38 6.24
C SER A 161 24.67 -3.45 7.04
N PRO A 162 24.09 -4.66 7.26
CA PRO A 162 22.83 -5.15 6.69
C PRO A 162 21.59 -4.39 7.17
N ALA A 163 20.53 -4.38 6.34
CA ALA A 163 19.30 -3.64 6.61
C ALA A 163 18.60 -4.12 7.89
N GLN A 164 18.29 -3.17 8.76
CA GLN A 164 17.54 -3.34 10.00
C GLN A 164 16.21 -2.61 9.88
N PHE A 165 15.18 -3.13 10.53
CA PHE A 165 13.83 -2.60 10.46
C PHE A 165 13.21 -2.50 11.86
N VAL A 166 12.56 -1.37 12.12
CA VAL A 166 11.71 -1.17 13.29
C VAL A 166 10.32 -0.81 12.78
N SER A 167 9.32 -1.60 13.16
CA SER A 167 7.90 -1.31 12.88
C SER A 167 7.19 -1.06 14.20
N PHE A 168 6.40 0.00 14.27
CA PHE A 168 5.62 0.34 15.46
C PHE A 168 4.23 0.87 15.10
N THR A 169 3.30 0.76 16.03
CA THR A 169 1.92 1.19 15.86
C THR A 169 1.81 2.70 16.08
N THR A 170 1.17 3.40 15.15
CA THR A 170 0.99 4.87 15.20
C THR A 170 -0.43 5.25 15.63
N ASN A 171 -1.41 4.38 15.32
CA ASN A 171 -2.83 4.49 15.69
C ASN A 171 -3.41 5.92 15.61
N VAL A 172 -3.17 6.59 14.49
CA VAL A 172 -3.69 7.95 14.29
C VAL A 172 -5.15 7.86 13.92
N LYS A 173 -6.02 8.37 14.80
CA LYS A 173 -7.48 8.37 14.61
C LYS A 173 -7.85 9.01 13.27
N SER A 174 -8.75 8.35 12.54
CA SER A 174 -9.38 8.87 11.33
C SER A 174 -9.92 10.28 11.57
N GLY A 175 -9.38 11.27 10.86
CA GLY A 175 -9.73 12.69 11.03
C GLY A 175 -8.52 13.62 11.17
N VAL A 176 -7.34 13.09 11.52
CA VAL A 176 -6.07 13.80 11.38
C VAL A 176 -5.50 13.46 10.01
N ASN A 177 -5.39 14.46 9.13
CA ASN A 177 -4.79 14.28 7.82
C ASN A 177 -3.27 14.13 8.00
N MET A 178 -2.79 12.92 8.32
CA MET A 178 -1.37 12.64 8.24
C MET A 178 -1.01 12.45 6.78
N SER A 179 -0.34 13.45 6.23
CA SER A 179 0.61 13.22 5.16
C SER A 179 1.49 12.03 5.54
N GLN A 180 1.67 11.07 4.61
CA GLN A 180 2.77 10.13 4.77
C GLN A 180 4.04 10.97 4.85
N LEU A 181 4.65 11.01 6.04
CA LEU A 181 5.95 11.62 6.22
C LEU A 181 6.96 10.57 5.80
N PHE A 182 7.51 10.75 4.62
CA PHE A 182 8.61 9.96 4.14
C PHE A 182 9.88 10.77 4.38
N VAL A 183 10.70 10.37 5.36
CA VAL A 183 11.97 11.05 5.63
C VAL A 183 13.10 10.19 5.15
N MET A 184 13.83 10.70 4.15
CA MET A 184 15.08 10.12 3.70
C MET A 184 16.22 10.70 4.55
N TRP A 185 16.97 9.83 5.21
CA TRP A 185 18.09 10.24 6.05
C TRP A 185 19.43 9.95 5.37
N TYR A 186 20.28 10.98 5.31
CA TYR A 186 21.64 10.93 4.79
C TYR A 186 22.56 11.78 5.68
N GLY A 187 23.49 11.17 6.41
CA GLY A 187 24.44 11.90 7.27
C GLY A 187 23.76 12.64 8.43
N THR A 188 23.91 13.97 8.54
CA THR A 188 23.26 14.81 9.58
C THR A 188 22.02 15.57 9.07
N VAL A 189 21.61 15.35 7.81
CA VAL A 189 20.56 16.15 7.16
C VAL A 189 19.33 15.28 6.90
N TRP A 190 18.18 15.80 7.33
CA TRP A 190 16.86 15.19 7.10
C TRP A 190 16.23 15.80 5.85
N TYR A 191 15.93 14.98 4.85
CA TYR A 191 15.06 15.39 3.74
C TYR A 191 13.68 14.80 3.98
N GLY A 192 12.77 15.62 4.52
CA GLY A 192 11.37 15.25 4.65
C GLY A 192 10.64 15.49 3.34
N MET A 193 10.13 14.43 2.71
CA MET A 193 9.04 14.54 1.74
C MET A 193 7.73 14.39 2.51
N VAL A 194 7.03 15.52 2.68
CA VAL A 194 5.66 15.55 3.16
C VAL A 194 4.76 15.30 1.96
N TRP A 195 4.18 14.10 1.84
CA TRP A 195 3.15 13.84 0.83
C TRP A 195 1.82 14.40 1.33
N TYR A 196 1.43 15.59 0.88
CA TYR A 196 0.10 16.14 1.11
C TYR A 196 -0.95 15.40 0.26
N GLY A 197 -2.05 14.94 0.88
CA GLY A 197 -3.15 14.25 0.18
C GLY A 197 -4.33 13.87 1.07
#